data_AF-A0A1B6JG20-F1
#
_entry.id   AF-A0A1B6JG20-F1
#
_cell.length_a   1.000
_cell.length_b   1.000
_cell.length_c   1.000
_cell.angle_alpha   90.00
_cell.angle_beta   90.00
_cell.angle_gamma   90.00
#
_symmetry.space_group_name_H-M   'P 1'
#
loop_
_entity.id
_entity.type
_entity.pdbx_description
1 polymer ?
#
loop_
_entity_poly.entity_id
_entity_poly.type
_entity_poly.pdbx_seq_one_letter_code
_entity_poly.pdbx_strand_id
1 'polypeptide(L)'
;LVAAIDLYEDEEPELLLCYNNTCHFQKLAVTSPSSTEFDFHWNSIPSRIVCAFPYILAFTSDSMEIRLIINGNLVQHTTMPRLTLICSKNDIFFATTAPEFFQTRAERLHVDHRIDRDPSISPPSSPHLSPESRPFRLYRISLTALSGLIAPCDRRCPTPSPEPSVGTPDSAAEKPKPYLLTAEPARGLSRSCSSSPTPQPSTN
;
A
#
# COMPACT_ATOMS: atom_id res chain seq x y z
N LEU A 1 21.33 13.51 6.32
CA LEU A 1 20.12 13.01 7.00
C LEU A 1 19.14 12.51 5.95
N VAL A 2 18.58 11.31 6.11
CA VAL A 2 17.59 10.71 5.21
C VAL A 2 16.19 10.88 5.78
N ALA A 3 16.02 10.67 7.09
CA ALA A 3 14.79 10.90 7.83
C ALA A 3 15.08 11.25 9.29
N ALA A 4 14.16 11.97 9.91
CA ALA A 4 13.97 12.02 11.35
C ALA A 4 12.50 11.65 11.60
N ILE A 5 12.26 10.75 12.54
CA ILE A 5 10.93 10.19 12.83
C ILE A 5 10.64 10.38 14.30
N ASP A 6 9.54 11.04 14.62
CA ASP A 6 9.04 11.18 15.99
C ASP A 6 8.46 9.84 16.47
N LEU A 7 8.94 9.36 17.61
CA LEU A 7 8.48 8.17 18.32
C LEU A 7 8.09 8.56 19.75
N TYR A 8 7.24 7.74 20.37
CA TYR A 8 6.76 7.92 21.73
C TYR A 8 6.83 6.58 22.46
N GLU A 9 7.59 6.54 23.55
CA GLU A 9 7.72 5.39 24.46
C GLU A 9 7.23 5.86 25.84
N ASP A 10 6.17 5.25 26.37
CA ASP A 10 5.57 5.60 27.68
C ASP A 10 5.31 7.12 27.89
N GLU A 11 4.78 7.79 26.84
CA GLU A 11 4.55 9.25 26.75
C GLU A 11 5.83 10.13 26.69
N GLU A 12 7.04 9.55 26.73
CA GLU A 12 8.29 10.27 26.49
C GLU A 12 8.61 10.35 24.98
N PRO A 13 8.98 11.53 24.45
CA PRO A 13 9.33 11.69 23.05
C PRO A 13 10.78 11.29 22.74
N GLU A 14 10.94 10.49 21.70
CA GLU A 14 12.22 10.00 21.16
C GLU A 14 12.29 10.23 19.65
N LEU A 15 13.46 10.60 19.13
CA LEU A 15 13.68 10.76 17.69
C LEU A 15 14.49 9.60 17.14
N LEU A 16 13.96 8.93 16.11
CA LEU A 16 14.77 8.03 15.30
C LEU A 16 15.41 8.82 14.15
N LEU A 17 16.72 9.04 14.26
CA LEU A 17 17.53 9.79 13.31
C LEU A 17 18.22 8.83 12.35
N CYS A 18 17.91 8.91 11.06
CA CYS A 18 18.47 8.01 10.05
C CYS A 18 19.32 8.77 9.03
N TYR A 19 20.59 8.39 8.90
CA TYR A 19 21.58 9.01 8.02
C TYR A 19 22.55 7.97 7.46
N ASN A 20 22.96 8.15 6.20
CA ASN A 20 23.69 7.12 5.45
C ASN A 20 22.94 5.78 5.56
N ASN A 21 23.58 4.72 6.03
CA ASN A 21 22.96 3.43 6.30
C ASN A 21 22.65 3.20 7.80
N THR A 22 22.81 4.18 8.69
CA THR A 22 22.55 4.04 10.14
C THR A 22 21.22 4.68 10.52
N CYS A 23 20.53 4.09 11.50
CA CYS A 23 19.49 4.75 12.29
C CYS A 23 19.85 4.67 13.78
N HIS A 24 19.73 5.81 14.47
CA HIS A 24 20.10 6.03 15.87
C HIS A 24 18.92 6.63 16.65
N PHE A 25 18.64 6.10 17.83
CA PHE A 25 17.59 6.61 18.73
C PHE A 25 18.11 7.73 19.62
N GLN A 26 17.44 8.88 19.59
CA GLN A 26 17.79 10.07 20.36
C GLN A 26 16.62 10.47 21.27
N LYS A 27 16.69 10.08 22.55
CA LYS A 27 15.74 10.57 23.56
C LYS A 27 15.88 12.08 23.73
N LEU A 28 14.74 12.77 23.87
CA LEU A 28 14.69 14.22 24.08
C LEU A 28 14.55 14.61 25.56
N ALA A 29 14.06 13.69 26.40
CA ALA A 29 14.03 13.83 27.85
C ALA A 29 15.35 13.35 28.48
N VAL A 30 15.81 14.05 29.52
CA VAL A 30 17.05 13.74 30.27
C VAL A 30 16.74 12.86 31.51
N THR A 31 15.47 12.58 31.76
CA THR A 31 14.97 12.10 33.07
C THR A 31 14.93 10.58 33.20
N SER A 32 14.88 9.85 32.08
CA SER A 32 14.85 8.38 32.06
C SER A 32 16.24 7.79 31.72
N PRO A 33 16.85 6.99 32.61
CA PRO A 33 18.14 6.35 32.34
C PRO A 33 18.03 5.05 31.53
N SER A 34 16.81 4.62 31.19
CA SER A 34 16.54 3.49 30.29
C SER A 34 16.63 3.95 28.84
N SER A 35 17.85 4.18 28.36
CA SER A 35 18.11 4.45 26.95
C SER A 35 17.89 3.20 26.11
N THR A 36 17.15 3.33 25.01
CA THR A 36 17.00 2.29 23.99
C THR A 36 18.21 2.37 23.05
N GLU A 37 19.40 2.21 23.65
CA GLU A 37 20.70 2.59 23.09
C GLU A 37 21.25 1.51 22.15
N PHE A 38 20.56 1.29 21.03
CA PHE A 38 21.09 0.49 19.94
C PHE A 38 20.93 1.22 18.61
N ASP A 39 22.02 1.25 17.84
CA ASP A 39 21.98 1.64 16.44
C ASP A 39 21.73 0.41 15.57
N PHE A 40 20.97 0.59 14.49
CA PHE A 40 20.83 -0.44 13.46
C PHE A 40 21.20 0.06 12.07
N HIS A 41 21.73 -0.85 11.26
CA HIS A 41 22.42 -0.54 10.02
C HIS A 41 21.74 -1.19 8.83
N TRP A 42 21.13 -0.40 7.94
CA TRP A 42 20.56 -0.86 6.67
C TRP A 42 21.61 -1.54 5.80
N ASN A 43 21.20 -2.54 5.02
CA ASN A 43 22.12 -3.24 4.09
C ASN A 43 22.57 -2.35 2.92
N SER A 44 21.89 -1.22 2.69
CA SER A 44 22.20 -0.22 1.68
C SER A 44 21.67 1.14 2.14
N ILE A 45 22.24 2.24 1.64
CA ILE A 45 21.84 3.61 2.04
C ILE A 45 20.41 3.89 1.52
N PRO A 46 19.39 4.03 2.38
CA PRO A 46 18.04 4.40 1.95
C PRO A 46 17.98 5.79 1.30
N SER A 47 17.12 5.91 0.30
CA SER A 47 16.70 7.20 -0.27
C SER A 47 15.46 7.76 0.43
N ARG A 48 14.61 6.89 0.98
CA ARG A 48 13.41 7.20 1.77
C ARG A 48 13.25 6.15 2.86
N ILE A 49 12.66 6.56 3.97
CA ILE A 49 12.33 5.70 5.12
C ILE A 49 10.88 5.97 5.51
N VAL A 50 10.16 4.91 5.88
CA VAL A 50 8.77 4.95 6.33
C VAL A 50 8.66 4.17 7.64
N CYS A 51 8.15 4.81 8.69
CA CYS A 51 7.73 4.11 9.90
C CYS A 51 6.29 3.59 9.72
N ALA A 52 6.06 2.33 10.08
CA ALA A 52 4.79 1.64 10.02
C ALA A 52 4.74 0.63 11.18
N PHE A 53 4.65 1.16 12.39
CA PHE A 53 4.84 0.42 13.65
C PHE A 53 4.10 -0.93 13.67
N PRO A 54 4.76 -2.05 14.05
CA PRO A 54 6.11 -2.15 14.65
C PRO A 54 7.27 -2.19 13.62
N TYR A 55 6.99 -1.94 12.34
CA TYR A 55 7.99 -2.04 11.27
C TYR A 55 8.56 -0.67 10.88
N ILE A 56 9.77 -0.71 10.33
CA ILE A 56 10.37 0.41 9.61
C ILE A 56 10.88 -0.08 8.25
N LEU A 57 10.59 0.69 7.20
CA LEU A 57 10.84 0.33 5.81
C LEU A 57 11.82 1.32 5.18
N ALA A 58 12.89 0.80 4.58
CA ALA A 58 13.83 1.53 3.75
C ALA A 58 13.56 1.28 2.26
N PHE A 59 13.66 2.34 1.46
CA PHE A 59 13.53 2.29 0.00
C PHE A 59 14.81 2.82 -0.65
N THR A 60 15.47 1.99 -1.46
CA THR A 60 16.47 2.41 -2.45
C THR A 60 15.81 2.53 -3.84
N SER A 61 16.59 2.83 -4.88
CA SER A 61 16.14 2.82 -6.28
C SER A 61 15.83 1.42 -6.84
N ASP A 62 16.21 0.37 -6.11
CA ASP A 62 16.29 -1.01 -6.59
C ASP A 62 15.97 -2.06 -5.52
N SER A 63 15.66 -1.67 -4.27
CA SER A 63 15.32 -2.59 -3.19
C SER A 63 14.45 -1.95 -2.10
N MET A 64 13.60 -2.78 -1.50
CA MET A 64 12.86 -2.46 -0.28
C MET A 64 13.36 -3.37 0.85
N GLU A 65 13.58 -2.79 2.02
CA GLU A 65 14.02 -3.50 3.21
C GLU A 65 13.09 -3.18 4.38
N ILE A 66 12.56 -4.20 5.04
CA ILE A 66 11.64 -4.12 6.18
C ILE A 66 12.35 -4.67 7.41
N ARG A 67 12.37 -3.88 8.48
CA ARG A 67 12.97 -4.25 9.77
C ARG A 67 12.00 -4.01 10.91
N LEU A 68 12.22 -4.68 12.04
CA LEU A 68 11.53 -4.35 13.30
C LEU A 68 12.15 -3.09 13.90
N ILE A 69 11.32 -2.13 14.33
CA ILE A 69 11.82 -0.89 14.93
C ILE A 69 12.49 -1.14 16.30
N ILE A 70 12.01 -2.13 17.05
CA ILE A 70 12.43 -2.43 18.44
C ILE A 70 13.84 -3.00 18.61
N ASN A 71 14.47 -3.50 17.54
CA ASN A 71 15.80 -4.11 17.61
C ASN A 71 16.58 -4.08 16.27
N GLY A 72 16.02 -3.48 15.23
CA GLY A 72 16.65 -3.42 13.91
C GLY A 72 16.77 -4.77 13.19
N ASN A 73 16.10 -5.84 13.64
CA ASN A 73 16.17 -7.14 12.98
C ASN A 73 15.53 -7.10 11.59
N LEU A 74 16.18 -7.74 10.61
CA LEU A 74 15.68 -7.85 9.24
C LEU A 74 14.47 -8.79 9.20
N VAL A 75 13.34 -8.26 8.73
CA VAL A 75 12.10 -9.04 8.51
C VAL A 75 12.02 -9.50 7.05
N GLN A 76 12.29 -8.59 6.11
CA GLN A 76 12.24 -8.89 4.68
C GLN A 76 13.18 -7.96 3.90
N HIS A 77 13.86 -8.51 2.90
CA HIS A 77 14.54 -7.74 1.86
C HIS A 77 13.96 -8.15 0.51
N THR A 78 13.77 -7.22 -0.43
CA THR A 78 13.21 -7.52 -1.76
C THR A 78 13.76 -6.55 -2.81
N THR A 79 14.53 -7.09 -3.75
CA THR A 79 15.04 -6.36 -4.92
C THR A 79 13.91 -6.07 -5.91
N MET A 80 13.75 -4.81 -6.30
CA MET A 80 12.68 -4.29 -7.16
C MET A 80 13.23 -3.17 -8.06
N PRO A 81 13.52 -3.42 -9.36
CA PRO A 81 14.19 -2.45 -10.22
C PRO A 81 13.34 -1.23 -10.53
N ARG A 82 13.93 -0.03 -10.37
CA ARG A 82 13.27 1.28 -10.49
C ARG A 82 12.20 1.49 -9.42
N LEU A 83 12.44 1.01 -8.21
CA LEU A 83 11.57 1.25 -7.07
C LEU A 83 11.47 2.76 -6.76
N THR A 84 10.26 3.23 -6.48
CA THR A 84 9.98 4.62 -6.11
C THR A 84 8.82 4.65 -5.12
N LEU A 85 9.07 5.17 -3.92
CA LEU A 85 8.03 5.50 -2.95
C LEU A 85 7.22 6.71 -3.46
N ILE A 86 5.89 6.60 -3.46
CA ILE A 86 4.98 7.66 -3.89
C ILE A 86 4.46 8.44 -2.68
N CYS A 87 3.87 7.75 -1.71
CA CYS A 87 3.43 8.34 -0.44
C CYS A 87 3.24 7.28 0.65
N SER A 88 3.15 7.71 1.90
CA SER A 88 3.07 6.83 3.08
C SER A 88 2.17 7.36 4.20
N LYS A 89 1.20 8.23 3.91
CA LYS A 89 0.39 8.91 4.93
C LYS A 89 -0.68 8.03 5.57
N ASN A 90 -1.48 7.35 4.75
CA ASN A 90 -2.58 6.48 5.20
C ASN A 90 -2.28 4.99 4.92
N ASP A 91 -1.62 4.74 3.79
CA ASP A 91 -1.06 3.46 3.36
C ASP A 91 0.25 3.76 2.62
N ILE A 92 1.09 2.73 2.44
CA ILE A 92 2.36 2.87 1.73
C ILE A 92 2.13 2.54 0.26
N PHE A 93 2.19 3.57 -0.59
CA PHE A 93 2.09 3.42 -2.04
C PHE A 93 3.45 3.57 -2.69
N PHE A 94 3.82 2.61 -3.54
CA PHE A 94 5.08 2.63 -4.29
C PHE A 94 4.90 2.03 -5.67
N ALA A 95 5.76 2.40 -6.60
CA ALA A 95 5.84 1.80 -7.92
C ALA A 95 7.22 1.17 -8.14
N THR A 96 7.26 0.12 -8.95
CA THR A 96 8.48 -0.49 -9.49
C THR A 96 8.19 -0.90 -10.93
N THR A 97 9.22 -1.26 -11.70
CA THR A 97 9.02 -1.93 -13.00
C THR A 97 8.06 -3.12 -12.81
N ALA A 98 7.16 -3.39 -13.76
CA ALA A 98 6.30 -4.57 -13.65
C ALA A 98 7.16 -5.87 -13.69
N PRO A 99 6.91 -6.88 -12.83
CA PRO A 99 7.79 -8.05 -12.65
C PRO A 99 8.15 -8.80 -13.93
N GLU A 100 7.18 -8.92 -14.84
CA GLU A 100 7.32 -9.53 -16.17
C GLU A 100 8.35 -8.81 -17.09
N PHE A 101 8.83 -7.61 -16.71
CA PHE A 101 9.90 -6.86 -17.39
C PHE A 101 11.19 -6.75 -16.57
N PHE A 102 11.39 -7.53 -15.51
CA PHE A 102 12.64 -7.54 -14.75
C PHE A 102 13.82 -8.09 -15.59
N GLN A 103 13.59 -9.12 -16.40
CA GLN A 103 14.65 -9.94 -17.02
C GLN A 103 14.82 -9.76 -18.54
N THR A 104 14.47 -8.62 -19.14
CA THR A 104 14.57 -8.37 -20.59
C THR A 104 16.01 -8.26 -21.15
N ARG A 105 17.01 -8.83 -20.46
CA ARG A 105 18.39 -9.05 -20.93
C ARG A 105 18.91 -10.47 -20.67
N ALA A 106 18.03 -11.44 -20.38
CA ALA A 106 18.31 -12.82 -20.76
C ALA A 106 18.19 -12.89 -22.29
N GLU A 107 19.28 -13.26 -22.96
CA GLU A 107 19.42 -13.21 -24.40
C GLU A 107 18.30 -13.99 -25.09
N ARG A 108 17.50 -13.30 -25.92
CA ARG A 108 16.88 -13.98 -27.06
C ARG A 108 18.03 -14.36 -28.00
N LEU A 109 18.60 -15.55 -27.78
CA LEU A 109 19.27 -16.28 -28.84
C LEU A 109 18.32 -16.26 -30.03
N HIS A 110 18.74 -15.56 -31.07
CA HIS A 110 17.97 -15.32 -32.28
C HIS A 110 17.98 -16.62 -33.10
N VAL A 111 17.29 -17.64 -32.60
CA VAL A 111 17.10 -18.91 -33.29
C VAL A 111 16.15 -18.65 -34.44
N ASP A 112 16.79 -18.45 -35.58
CA ASP A 112 16.26 -18.21 -36.92
C ASP A 112 15.24 -19.30 -37.32
N HIS A 113 13.99 -19.13 -36.92
CA HIS A 113 12.90 -20.06 -37.23
C HIS A 113 12.01 -19.52 -38.35
N ARG A 114 12.57 -19.57 -39.56
CA ARG A 114 11.84 -19.34 -40.81
C ARG A 114 10.96 -20.56 -41.09
N ILE A 115 9.71 -20.54 -40.63
CA ILE A 115 8.68 -21.48 -41.08
C ILE A 115 7.41 -20.70 -41.36
N ASP A 116 6.90 -20.84 -42.59
CA ASP A 116 5.66 -20.25 -43.07
C ASP A 116 4.51 -20.40 -42.08
N ARG A 117 3.91 -19.28 -41.68
CA ARG A 117 2.55 -19.27 -41.12
C ARG A 117 1.81 -18.00 -41.51
N ASP A 118 0.61 -18.22 -42.03
CA ASP A 118 -0.36 -17.25 -42.53
C ASP A 118 -0.48 -16.00 -41.64
N PRO A 119 -0.37 -14.77 -42.19
CA PRO A 119 -0.33 -13.53 -41.40
C PRO A 119 -1.71 -13.04 -40.92
N SER A 120 -2.78 -13.79 -41.13
CA SER A 120 -4.12 -13.42 -40.65
C SER A 120 -4.36 -13.79 -39.16
N ILE A 121 -5.35 -13.14 -38.54
CA ILE A 121 -5.87 -13.39 -37.18
C ILE A 121 -4.95 -13.11 -35.96
N SER A 122 -3.90 -12.29 -36.10
CA SER A 122 -3.33 -11.59 -34.94
C SER A 122 -4.07 -10.27 -34.71
N PRO A 123 -4.57 -9.95 -33.49
CA PRO A 123 -5.04 -8.59 -33.21
C PRO A 123 -3.88 -7.59 -33.35
N PRO A 124 -4.13 -6.36 -33.83
CA PRO A 124 -3.06 -5.40 -34.07
C PRO A 124 -2.37 -5.01 -32.76
N SER A 125 -1.04 -4.95 -32.79
CA SER A 125 -0.23 -4.45 -31.67
C SER A 125 -0.66 -3.02 -31.32
N SER A 126 -0.99 -2.77 -30.05
CA SER A 126 -1.48 -1.47 -29.59
C SER A 126 -0.50 -0.34 -29.94
N PRO A 127 -0.94 0.74 -30.62
CA PRO A 127 -0.08 1.80 -31.18
C PRO A 127 0.54 2.75 -30.12
N HIS A 128 0.60 2.33 -28.86
CA HIS A 128 1.16 3.09 -27.73
C HIS A 128 2.26 2.34 -26.96
N LEU A 129 2.62 1.12 -27.39
CA LEU A 129 3.76 0.40 -26.84
C LEU A 129 5.04 0.83 -27.57
N SER A 130 5.70 1.89 -27.09
CA SER A 130 7.10 2.09 -27.47
C SER A 130 7.94 0.95 -26.89
N PRO A 131 8.86 0.36 -27.67
CA PRO A 131 9.64 -0.81 -27.22
C PRO A 131 10.56 -0.49 -26.02
N GLU A 132 10.84 0.78 -25.75
CA GLU A 132 11.65 1.23 -24.60
C GLU A 132 10.85 1.42 -23.30
N SER A 133 9.54 1.64 -23.34
CA SER A 133 8.76 1.95 -22.12
C SER A 133 8.40 0.68 -21.34
N ARG A 134 9.29 0.23 -20.45
CA ARG A 134 8.92 -0.79 -19.44
C ARG A 134 7.83 -0.19 -18.52
N PRO A 135 6.62 -0.79 -18.45
CA PRO A 135 5.55 -0.25 -17.62
C PRO A 135 5.89 -0.38 -16.14
N PHE A 136 5.45 0.60 -15.35
CA PHE A 136 5.46 0.51 -13.89
C PHE A 136 4.21 -0.19 -13.39
N ARG A 137 4.34 -0.94 -12.30
CA ARG A 137 3.24 -1.51 -11.54
C ARG A 137 3.15 -0.79 -10.20
N LEU A 138 1.94 -0.33 -9.85
CA LEU A 138 1.63 0.32 -8.58
C LEU A 138 1.30 -0.74 -7.52
N TYR A 139 1.84 -0.56 -6.32
CA TYR A 139 1.63 -1.41 -5.16
C TYR A 139 1.14 -0.58 -3.97
N ARG A 140 0.40 -1.23 -3.07
CA ARG A 140 -0.08 -0.69 -1.80
C ARG A 140 0.21 -1.69 -0.70
N ILE A 141 0.92 -1.29 0.35
CA ILE A 141 0.93 -2.01 1.62
C ILE A 141 -0.03 -1.27 2.56
N SER A 142 -1.01 -1.99 3.08
CA SER A 142 -1.99 -1.37 3.97
C SER A 142 -1.43 -1.25 5.39
N LEU A 143 -1.47 -0.05 5.99
CA LEU A 143 -0.91 0.14 7.34
C LEU A 143 -1.65 -0.70 8.39
N THR A 144 -2.97 -0.89 8.24
CA THR A 144 -3.76 -1.76 9.12
C THR A 144 -3.33 -3.23 9.04
N ALA A 145 -2.92 -3.70 7.86
CA ALA A 145 -2.43 -5.06 7.68
C ALA A 145 -1.04 -5.29 8.31
N LEU A 146 -0.21 -4.24 8.37
CA LEU A 146 1.07 -4.28 9.09
C LEU A 146 0.90 -4.21 10.60
N SER A 147 0.02 -3.33 11.10
CA SER A 147 -0.15 -3.13 12.55
C SER A 147 -0.85 -4.27 13.28
N GLY A 148 -1.38 -5.27 12.56
CA GLY A 148 -2.15 -6.38 13.14
C GLY A 148 -3.53 -5.97 13.68
N LEU A 149 -3.86 -4.68 13.67
CA LEU A 149 -5.20 -4.18 13.93
C LEU A 149 -6.11 -4.70 12.81
N ILE A 150 -7.04 -5.58 13.19
CA ILE A 150 -8.07 -6.10 12.30
C ILE A 150 -8.87 -4.91 11.77
N ALA A 151 -8.55 -4.46 10.56
CA ALA A 151 -9.44 -3.61 9.80
C ALA A 151 -10.79 -4.34 9.76
N PRO A 152 -11.92 -3.68 10.04
CA PRO A 152 -13.22 -4.27 9.78
C PRO A 152 -13.22 -4.66 8.31
N CYS A 153 -13.21 -5.96 8.03
CA CYS A 153 -13.24 -6.43 6.66
C CYS A 153 -14.51 -5.86 6.05
N ASP A 154 -14.39 -4.91 5.12
CA ASP A 154 -15.50 -4.52 4.26
C ASP A 154 -15.93 -5.79 3.53
N ARG A 155 -16.98 -6.41 4.10
CA ARG A 155 -17.37 -7.75 3.72
C ARG A 155 -17.77 -7.69 2.26
N ARG A 156 -17.08 -8.51 1.45
CA ARG A 156 -17.47 -8.97 0.11
C ARG A 156 -18.98 -8.76 -0.08
N CYS A 157 -19.33 -7.88 -1.02
CA CYS A 157 -20.68 -7.33 -1.18
C CYS A 157 -21.76 -8.39 -0.93
N PRO A 158 -22.69 -8.17 0.02
CA PRO A 158 -23.84 -9.05 0.16
C PRO A 158 -24.63 -9.02 -1.16
N THR A 159 -24.73 -10.17 -1.83
CA THR A 159 -25.73 -10.37 -2.88
C THR A 159 -27.09 -10.07 -2.25
N PRO A 160 -27.95 -9.22 -2.85
CA PRO A 160 -29.24 -8.91 -2.24
C PRO A 160 -30.13 -10.15 -2.20
N SER A 161 -30.36 -10.67 -0.99
CA SER A 161 -31.39 -11.66 -0.72
C SER A 161 -32.77 -11.05 -1.00
N PRO A 162 -33.74 -11.80 -1.56
CA PRO A 162 -35.09 -11.29 -1.77
C PRO A 162 -35.80 -11.02 -0.43
N GLU A 163 -36.57 -9.94 -0.38
CA GLU A 163 -37.30 -9.50 0.81
C GLU A 163 -38.43 -10.48 1.18
N PRO A 164 -38.67 -10.76 2.48
CA PRO A 164 -39.87 -11.45 2.93
C PRO A 164 -41.07 -10.49 2.98
N SER A 165 -42.24 -11.00 2.59
CA SER A 165 -43.48 -10.22 2.45
C SER A 165 -44.09 -9.75 3.78
N VAL A 166 -44.76 -8.59 3.72
CA VAL A 166 -45.48 -7.96 4.84
C VAL A 166 -46.65 -8.80 5.33
N GLY A 167 -46.73 -9.00 6.65
CA GLY A 167 -47.90 -9.53 7.37
C GLY A 167 -48.21 -8.65 8.59
N THR A 168 -49.49 -8.33 8.78
CA THR A 168 -50.02 -7.35 9.76
C THR A 168 -50.08 -7.88 11.21
N PRO A 169 -50.30 -7.01 12.22
CA PRO A 169 -49.79 -7.21 13.57
C PRO A 169 -50.78 -7.86 14.56
N ASP A 170 -50.28 -8.31 15.71
CA ASP A 170 -51.09 -8.24 16.94
C ASP A 170 -50.29 -8.06 18.26
N SER A 171 -50.82 -7.17 19.10
CA SER A 171 -50.79 -7.04 20.57
C SER A 171 -49.52 -7.23 21.44
N ALA A 172 -49.05 -6.09 21.97
CA ALA A 172 -48.82 -5.75 23.39
C ALA A 172 -47.70 -6.41 24.26
N ALA A 173 -46.69 -5.60 24.65
CA ALA A 173 -46.17 -5.49 26.03
C ALA A 173 -45.23 -4.27 26.24
N GLU A 174 -45.25 -3.70 27.45
CA GLU A 174 -44.31 -2.66 27.96
C GLU A 174 -43.21 -3.30 28.86
N LYS A 175 -42.11 -2.68 29.33
CA LYS A 175 -41.46 -1.33 29.38
C LYS A 175 -39.98 -1.57 29.84
N PRO A 176 -39.10 -0.57 30.11
CA PRO A 176 -38.91 0.79 29.61
C PRO A 176 -37.48 1.05 29.05
N LYS A 177 -37.20 2.26 28.53
CA LYS A 177 -35.84 2.77 28.20
C LYS A 177 -35.31 3.72 29.29
N PRO A 178 -33.99 3.93 29.36
CA PRO A 178 -33.38 5.24 29.62
C PRO A 178 -32.70 5.83 28.37
N TYR A 179 -32.94 7.12 28.09
CA TYR A 179 -32.10 7.99 27.25
C TYR A 179 -31.01 8.65 28.16
N LEU A 180 -29.88 9.21 27.71
CA LEU A 180 -29.60 10.30 26.74
C LEU A 180 -28.10 10.24 26.34
N LEU A 181 -27.72 10.20 25.04
CA LEU A 181 -27.37 11.30 24.10
C LEU A 181 -25.97 11.96 24.23
N THR A 182 -25.10 11.67 23.24
CA THR A 182 -24.34 12.62 22.37
C THR A 182 -23.66 11.81 21.24
N ALA A 183 -24.23 11.69 20.04
CA ALA A 183 -24.18 12.65 18.91
C ALA A 183 -22.94 12.48 17.98
N GLU A 184 -23.08 11.65 16.93
CA GLU A 184 -22.10 11.46 15.84
C GLU A 184 -22.55 12.24 14.58
N PRO A 185 -21.65 12.93 13.83
CA PRO A 185 -22.04 13.74 12.68
C PRO A 185 -22.36 12.89 11.44
N ALA A 186 -23.38 13.32 10.68
CA ALA A 186 -23.92 12.56 9.55
C ALA A 186 -22.92 12.40 8.38
N ARG A 187 -22.76 11.16 7.89
CA ARG A 187 -22.06 10.89 6.62
C ARG A 187 -22.90 11.38 5.44
N GLY A 188 -22.41 12.43 4.77
CA GLY A 188 -23.01 12.91 3.52
C GLY A 188 -22.94 11.89 2.39
N LEU A 189 -24.02 11.78 1.61
CA LEU A 189 -24.15 10.89 0.45
C LEU A 189 -23.21 11.35 -0.69
N SER A 190 -22.04 10.74 -0.81
CA SER A 190 -21.19 10.91 -2.00
C SER A 190 -21.61 9.91 -3.07
N ARG A 191 -22.12 10.40 -4.21
CA ARG A 191 -22.60 9.57 -5.32
C ARG A 191 -21.50 9.36 -6.35
N SER A 192 -21.00 8.13 -6.43
CA SER A 192 -20.10 7.69 -7.52
C SER A 192 -20.88 7.63 -8.84
N CYS A 193 -20.51 8.45 -9.83
CA CYS A 193 -21.05 8.38 -11.18
C CYS A 193 -20.07 7.66 -12.13
N SER A 194 -20.44 6.44 -12.53
CA SER A 194 -19.79 5.71 -13.63
C SER A 194 -20.58 5.90 -14.91
N SER A 195 -20.01 6.57 -15.91
CA SER A 195 -20.60 6.65 -17.26
C SER A 195 -19.52 6.92 -18.31
N SER A 196 -19.09 5.88 -19.03
CA SER A 196 -18.34 6.04 -20.28
C SER A 196 -19.33 6.37 -21.42
N PRO A 197 -19.02 7.31 -22.32
CA PRO A 197 -19.84 7.55 -23.51
C PRO A 197 -19.50 6.56 -24.63
N THR A 198 -20.52 5.94 -25.22
CA THR A 198 -20.43 5.28 -26.54
C THR A 198 -20.74 6.29 -27.65
N PRO A 199 -19.94 6.34 -28.75
CA PRO A 199 -20.26 7.20 -29.89
C PRO A 199 -21.43 6.62 -30.70
N GLN A 200 -22.33 7.49 -31.17
CA GLN A 200 -23.41 7.10 -32.09
C GLN A 200 -22.93 7.07 -33.54
N PRO A 201 -23.52 6.21 -34.41
CA PRO A 201 -23.20 6.18 -35.83
C PRO A 201 -23.77 7.41 -36.56
N SER A 202 -22.93 8.08 -37.35
CA SER A 202 -23.35 9.14 -38.26
C SER A 202 -24.13 8.56 -39.45
N THR A 203 -25.35 9.05 -39.69
CA THR A 203 -26.10 8.78 -40.92
C THR A 203 -25.77 9.82 -42.00
N ASN A 204 -25.54 9.35 -43.22
CA ASN A 204 -25.69 10.06 -44.49
C ASN A 204 -26.24 9.04 -45.50
#